data_AF-A0A3N4J344-F1
#
_entry.id   AF-A0A3N4J344-F1
#
_cell.length_a   1.000
_cell.length_b   1.000
_cell.length_c   1.000
_cell.angle_alpha   90.00
_cell.angle_beta   90.00
_cell.angle_gamma   90.00
#
_symmetry.space_group_name_H-M   'P 1'
#
loop_
_entity.id
_entity.type
_entity.pdbx_description
1 polymer ?
#
loop_
_entity_poly.entity_id
_entity_poly.type
_entity_poly.pdbx_seq_one_letter_code
_entity_poly.pdbx_strand_id
1 'polypeptide(L)'
;MDGEHVADLVHQLNDVELAVLLSLVAGKHCILTTEPECLELLRRQIELLGPAVFGLTVAVARCTPDTTLDDFIEPLLLDEPRPSPTSHGISPVNNRESGESYFGTRNRSSLLRTPSQGTHDESTGGNRKLANIVIAQDLDLASDQVQTQALELIRAKRFCTRKKNFHYAPDRFLLIALLGKPNDDSSLSSHLCDYFFISHHHPSDEGFPEEVEQEVEAEQSDVDSLASVVIRKEVYARSSSLLEDA
;
A
#
# COMPACT_ATOMS: atom_id res chain seq x y z
N MET A 1 17.62 -22.10 17.25
CA MET A 1 17.51 -20.77 17.85
C MET A 1 17.28 -20.99 19.31
N ASP A 2 18.23 -20.57 20.13
CA ASP A 2 18.18 -20.76 21.57
C ASP A 2 17.31 -19.67 22.19
N GLY A 3 16.52 -19.99 23.22
CA GLY A 3 15.52 -19.07 23.78
C GLY A 3 16.11 -17.77 24.32
N GLU A 4 17.37 -17.78 24.75
CA GLU A 4 18.09 -16.58 25.22
C GLU A 4 18.34 -15.57 24.10
N HIS A 5 18.75 -16.03 22.91
CA HIS A 5 18.91 -15.15 21.74
C HIS A 5 17.58 -14.49 21.35
N VAL A 6 16.48 -15.24 21.40
CA VAL A 6 15.14 -14.67 21.10
C VAL A 6 14.76 -13.62 22.12
N ALA A 7 15.06 -13.83 23.41
CA ALA A 7 14.82 -12.83 24.44
C ALA A 7 15.62 -11.56 24.16
N ASP A 8 16.91 -11.66 23.82
CA ASP A 8 17.74 -10.50 23.53
C ASP A 8 17.26 -9.70 22.30
N LEU A 9 16.78 -10.41 21.27
CA LEU A 9 16.14 -9.80 20.10
C LEU A 9 14.84 -9.07 20.47
N VAL A 10 14.01 -9.68 21.30
CA VAL A 10 12.74 -9.06 21.74
C VAL A 10 12.97 -7.81 22.59
N HIS A 11 14.01 -7.79 23.42
CA HIS A 11 14.36 -6.60 24.22
C HIS A 11 14.87 -5.41 23.38
N GLN A 12 15.25 -5.64 22.12
CA GLN A 12 15.69 -4.59 21.21
C GLN A 12 14.54 -3.96 20.42
N LEU A 13 13.35 -4.58 20.45
CA LEU A 13 12.18 -4.09 19.73
C LEU A 13 11.56 -2.91 20.44
N ASN A 14 11.16 -1.89 19.67
CA ASN A 14 10.29 -0.84 20.19
C ASN A 14 8.88 -1.40 20.47
N ASP A 15 8.11 -0.70 21.29
CA ASP A 15 6.73 -1.01 21.67
C ASP A 15 5.81 -1.37 20.48
N VAL A 16 5.88 -0.58 19.40
CA VAL A 16 5.14 -0.77 18.15
C VAL A 16 5.59 -2.04 17.45
N GLU A 17 6.91 -2.27 17.33
CA GLU A 17 7.45 -3.45 16.65
C GLU A 17 7.06 -4.72 17.40
N LEU A 18 7.09 -4.66 18.73
CA LEU A 18 6.66 -5.73 19.61
C LEU A 18 5.16 -6.02 19.45
N ALA A 19 4.31 -4.99 19.41
CA ALA A 19 2.88 -5.14 19.18
C ALA A 19 2.59 -5.81 17.82
N VAL A 20 3.28 -5.40 16.76
CA VAL A 20 3.14 -6.00 15.43
C VAL A 20 3.66 -7.43 15.41
N LEU A 21 4.81 -7.70 16.02
CA LEU A 21 5.38 -9.06 16.13
C LEU A 21 4.43 -10.01 16.86
N LEU A 22 3.92 -9.61 18.03
CA LEU A 22 2.97 -10.41 18.81
C LEU A 22 1.72 -10.73 18.01
N SER A 23 1.21 -9.77 17.24
CA SER A 23 0.03 -9.93 16.39
C SER A 23 0.29 -10.90 15.24
N LEU A 24 1.45 -10.78 14.57
CA LEU A 24 1.89 -11.68 13.51
C LEU A 24 2.06 -13.11 14.01
N VAL A 25 2.72 -13.30 15.16
CA VAL A 25 2.96 -14.63 15.77
C VAL A 25 1.66 -15.27 16.21
N ALA A 26 0.73 -14.49 16.79
CA ALA A 26 -0.58 -14.98 17.19
C ALA A 26 -1.51 -15.25 15.99
N GLY A 27 -1.19 -14.72 14.79
CA GLY A 27 -2.09 -14.74 13.63
C GLY A 27 -3.37 -13.95 13.90
N LYS A 28 -3.26 -12.86 14.66
CA LYS A 28 -4.37 -11.99 15.09
C LYS A 28 -4.10 -10.55 14.67
N HIS A 29 -5.14 -9.71 14.77
CA HIS A 29 -5.10 -8.31 14.38
C HIS A 29 -4.83 -7.39 15.58
N CYS A 30 -4.30 -6.19 15.35
CA CYS A 30 -4.11 -5.20 16.41
C CYS A 30 -4.70 -3.84 16.07
N ILE A 31 -5.02 -3.09 17.13
CA ILE A 31 -5.33 -1.67 17.08
C ILE A 31 -4.08 -0.93 17.58
N LEU A 32 -3.62 0.04 16.82
CA LEU A 32 -2.58 0.98 17.22
C LEU A 32 -3.20 2.37 17.28
N THR A 33 -2.96 3.06 18.40
CA THR A 33 -3.48 4.41 18.65
C THR A 33 -2.34 5.35 18.96
N THR A 34 -2.43 6.58 18.49
CA THR A 34 -1.47 7.65 18.81
C THR A 34 -2.21 8.99 18.75
N GLU A 35 -1.55 10.06 19.14
CA GLU A 35 -2.04 11.42 18.99
C GLU A 35 -2.16 11.78 17.48
N PRO A 36 -3.14 12.59 17.08
CA PRO A 36 -3.37 12.91 15.66
C PRO A 36 -2.14 13.49 14.94
N GLU A 37 -1.30 14.21 15.66
CA GLU A 37 -0.07 14.85 15.17
C GLU A 37 1.00 13.80 14.81
N CYS A 38 0.99 12.66 15.49
CA CYS A 38 1.97 11.57 15.32
C CYS A 38 1.45 10.44 14.43
N LEU A 39 0.22 10.52 13.94
CA LEU A 39 -0.43 9.45 13.18
C LEU A 39 0.31 9.08 11.89
N GLU A 40 0.76 10.09 11.14
CA GLU A 40 1.51 9.87 9.90
C GLU A 40 2.91 9.30 10.17
N LEU A 41 3.56 9.73 11.25
CA LEU A 41 4.85 9.18 11.69
C LEU A 41 4.70 7.70 12.05
N LEU A 42 3.70 7.35 12.86
CA LEU A 42 3.45 5.97 13.26
C LEU A 42 3.07 5.11 12.05
N ARG A 43 2.26 5.63 11.12
CA ARG A 43 1.99 4.94 9.87
C ARG A 43 3.27 4.65 9.11
N ARG A 44 4.13 5.66 8.95
CA ARG A 44 5.36 5.54 8.18
C ARG A 44 6.34 4.57 8.82
N GLN A 45 6.45 4.57 10.14
CA GLN A 45 7.19 3.56 10.89
C GLN A 45 6.75 2.14 10.52
N ILE A 46 5.44 1.86 10.51
CA ILE A 46 4.90 0.53 10.16
C ILE A 46 5.18 0.18 8.69
N GLU A 47 5.06 1.14 7.77
CA GLU A 47 5.38 0.96 6.35
C GLU A 47 6.83 0.55 6.12
N LEU A 48 7.78 1.16 6.84
CA LEU A 48 9.21 0.81 6.76
C LEU A 48 9.50 -0.52 7.43
N LEU A 49 8.87 -0.76 8.57
CA LEU A 49 9.08 -1.93 9.40
C LEU A 49 8.65 -3.23 8.71
N GLY A 50 7.51 -3.23 8.00
CA GLY A 50 6.98 -4.42 7.34
C GLY A 50 7.98 -5.10 6.39
N PRO A 51 8.55 -4.38 5.40
CA PRO A 51 9.57 -4.93 4.50
C PRO A 51 10.91 -5.14 5.20
N ALA A 52 11.36 -4.19 6.02
CA ALA A 52 12.71 -4.21 6.60
C ALA A 52 12.90 -5.30 7.66
N VAL A 53 11.92 -5.46 8.56
CA VAL A 53 12.00 -6.37 9.71
C VAL A 53 11.34 -7.71 9.41
N PHE A 54 10.17 -7.70 8.75
CA PHE A 54 9.39 -8.93 8.55
C PHE A 54 9.46 -9.50 7.13
N GLY A 55 10.00 -8.75 6.16
CA GLY A 55 9.98 -9.14 4.75
C GLY A 55 8.55 -9.30 4.23
N LEU A 56 7.62 -8.48 4.74
CA LEU A 56 6.20 -8.51 4.42
C LEU A 56 5.80 -7.26 3.63
N THR A 57 4.90 -7.45 2.67
CA THR A 57 4.34 -6.32 1.93
C THR A 57 3.36 -5.54 2.79
N VAL A 58 3.38 -4.21 2.67
CA VAL A 58 2.49 -3.30 3.41
C VAL A 58 1.63 -2.54 2.41
N ALA A 59 0.35 -2.36 2.74
CA ALA A 59 -0.55 -1.46 2.04
C ALA A 59 -1.37 -0.64 3.03
N VAL A 60 -1.78 0.56 2.63
CA VAL A 60 -2.51 1.51 3.48
C VAL A 60 -3.83 1.87 2.84
N ALA A 61 -4.92 1.71 3.59
CA ALA A 61 -6.22 2.28 3.26
C ALA A 61 -6.51 3.43 4.23
N ARG A 62 -6.56 4.65 3.71
CA ARG A 62 -6.97 5.83 4.48
C ARG A 62 -8.49 5.94 4.45
N CYS A 63 -9.10 5.98 5.63
CA CYS A 63 -10.54 6.03 5.76
C CYS A 63 -11.01 7.43 6.12
N THR A 64 -12.16 7.79 5.58
CA THR A 64 -12.89 9.03 5.76
C THR A 64 -14.39 8.71 5.80
N PRO A 65 -15.26 9.64 6.24
CA PRO A 65 -16.70 9.41 6.23
C PRO A 65 -17.28 9.07 4.84
N ASP A 66 -16.62 9.55 3.77
CA ASP A 66 -17.02 9.34 2.38
C ASP A 66 -16.36 8.13 1.72
N THR A 67 -15.52 7.38 2.45
CA THR A 67 -14.81 6.21 1.91
C THR A 67 -15.80 5.15 1.45
N THR A 68 -15.72 4.79 0.17
CA THR A 68 -16.52 3.69 -0.39
C THR A 68 -15.82 2.35 -0.21
N LEU A 69 -16.54 1.25 -0.42
CA LEU A 69 -15.96 -0.09 -0.38
C LEU A 69 -14.81 -0.28 -1.38
N ASP A 70 -14.89 0.37 -2.55
CA ASP A 70 -13.82 0.30 -3.55
C ASP A 70 -12.59 1.08 -3.08
N ASP A 71 -12.78 2.26 -2.51
CA ASP A 71 -11.68 3.10 -2.00
C ASP A 71 -10.95 2.41 -0.84
N PHE A 72 -11.66 1.62 -0.04
CA PHE A 72 -11.06 0.80 1.01
C PHE A 72 -10.27 -0.39 0.45
N ILE A 73 -10.76 -1.04 -0.61
CA ILE A 73 -10.21 -2.30 -1.14
C ILE A 73 -9.06 -2.09 -2.13
N GLU A 74 -9.23 -1.13 -3.03
CA GLU A 74 -8.30 -0.87 -4.14
C GLU A 74 -6.85 -0.66 -3.69
N PRO A 75 -6.53 0.13 -2.65
CA PRO A 75 -5.14 0.34 -2.24
C PRO A 75 -4.50 -0.89 -1.60
N LEU A 76 -5.31 -1.86 -1.14
CA LEU A 76 -4.80 -3.08 -0.49
C LEU A 76 -4.24 -4.11 -1.48
N LEU A 77 -4.49 -3.89 -2.76
CA LEU A 77 -4.17 -4.81 -3.84
C LEU A 77 -2.90 -4.37 -4.56
N LEU A 78 -1.85 -5.16 -4.41
CA LEU A 78 -0.55 -4.93 -5.02
C LEU A 78 -0.45 -5.67 -6.35
N ASP A 79 0.14 -5.01 -7.35
CA ASP A 79 0.46 -5.66 -8.61
C ASP A 79 1.61 -6.64 -8.42
N GLU A 80 1.39 -7.90 -8.81
CA GLU A 80 2.47 -8.86 -8.82
C GLU A 80 3.43 -8.50 -9.98
N PRO A 81 4.72 -8.27 -9.70
CA PRO A 81 5.69 -8.05 -10.76
C PRO A 81 5.69 -9.29 -11.65
N ARG A 82 5.23 -9.15 -12.90
CA ARG A 82 5.29 -10.23 -13.88
C ARG A 82 6.74 -10.70 -13.92
N PRO A 83 7.03 -12.01 -13.71
CA PRO A 83 8.34 -12.52 -14.07
C PRO A 83 8.50 -12.21 -15.55
N SER A 84 9.47 -11.36 -15.88
CA SER A 84 9.83 -11.11 -17.26
C SER A 84 10.03 -12.46 -17.94
N PRO A 85 9.48 -12.69 -19.14
CA PRO A 85 9.72 -13.94 -19.83
C PRO A 85 11.23 -14.05 -19.96
N THR A 86 11.80 -15.04 -19.26
CA THR A 86 13.19 -15.42 -19.44
C THR A 86 13.34 -15.66 -20.93
N SER A 87 14.09 -14.77 -21.58
CA SER A 87 14.53 -14.95 -22.95
C SER A 87 15.21 -16.30 -22.98
N HIS A 88 14.50 -17.33 -23.42
CA HIS A 88 15.09 -18.61 -23.77
C HIS A 88 16.24 -18.27 -24.70
N GLY A 89 17.47 -18.46 -24.20
CA GLY A 89 18.67 -18.17 -24.93
C GLY A 89 18.56 -18.81 -26.30
N ILE A 90 18.60 -17.98 -27.34
CA ILE A 90 18.88 -18.42 -28.69
C ILE A 90 20.24 -19.09 -28.61
N SER A 91 20.22 -20.42 -28.55
CA SER A 91 21.44 -21.22 -28.55
C SER A 91 22.18 -20.92 -29.85
N PRO A 92 23.49 -20.61 -29.80
CA PRO A 92 24.23 -20.22 -30.98
C PRO A 92 24.37 -21.41 -31.94
N VAL A 93 24.18 -21.10 -33.21
CA VAL A 93 24.39 -21.94 -34.38
C VAL A 93 25.75 -22.64 -34.31
N ASN A 94 25.75 -23.98 -34.22
CA ASN A 94 26.89 -24.80 -34.60
C ASN A 94 26.61 -25.39 -35.98
N ASN A 95 27.24 -24.78 -36.99
CA ASN A 95 27.27 -25.27 -38.35
C ASN A 95 28.54 -26.13 -38.50
N ARG A 96 28.40 -27.45 -38.68
CA ARG A 96 29.39 -28.26 -39.41
C ARG A 96 28.84 -29.61 -39.85
N GLU A 97 28.99 -29.83 -41.15
CA GLU A 97 28.48 -30.87 -42.04
C GLU A 97 28.83 -32.32 -41.66
N SER A 98 27.92 -33.26 -41.94
CA SER A 98 28.12 -34.42 -42.85
C SER A 98 27.07 -35.52 -42.59
N GLY A 99 26.35 -35.96 -43.62
CA GLY A 99 25.55 -37.19 -43.57
C GLY A 99 24.25 -37.14 -44.35
N GLU A 100 24.29 -37.63 -45.59
CA GLU A 100 23.20 -37.78 -46.54
C GLU A 100 21.99 -38.56 -45.96
N SER A 101 20.77 -38.07 -46.17
CA SER A 101 19.61 -38.96 -46.36
C SER A 101 18.46 -38.27 -47.09
N TYR A 102 18.09 -38.89 -48.20
CA TYR A 102 16.98 -38.59 -49.07
C TYR A 102 15.66 -38.88 -48.35
N PHE A 103 14.82 -37.87 -48.08
CA PHE A 103 13.34 -37.96 -48.19
C PHE A 103 12.79 -36.54 -48.04
N GLY A 104 12.17 -36.02 -49.10
CA GLY A 104 11.55 -34.70 -49.09
C GLY A 104 10.13 -34.73 -48.56
N THR A 105 9.67 -33.65 -47.92
CA THR A 105 8.35 -33.08 -48.20
C THR A 105 8.35 -31.58 -47.91
N ARG A 106 7.78 -30.83 -48.83
CA ARG A 106 7.62 -29.38 -48.86
C ARG A 106 6.60 -28.92 -47.81
N ASN A 107 6.82 -27.76 -47.20
CA ASN A 107 5.81 -26.70 -47.21
C ASN A 107 6.45 -25.31 -47.06
N ARG A 108 6.22 -24.48 -48.07
CA ARG A 108 6.52 -23.06 -48.11
C ARG A 108 5.23 -22.27 -47.94
N SER A 109 5.38 -21.01 -47.52
CA SER A 109 4.43 -19.89 -47.48
C SER A 109 3.60 -19.78 -46.19
N SER A 110 3.40 -18.62 -45.58
CA SER A 110 3.44 -17.25 -46.12
C SER A 110 3.79 -16.22 -45.04
N LEU A 111 4.48 -15.17 -45.50
CA LEU A 111 4.71 -13.91 -44.80
C LEU A 111 3.41 -13.08 -44.77
N LEU A 112 3.40 -12.11 -43.84
CA LEU A 112 2.53 -10.92 -43.75
C LEU A 112 1.24 -11.09 -42.92
N ARG A 113 1.30 -10.67 -41.66
CA ARG A 113 0.16 -10.03 -40.98
C ARG A 113 0.62 -8.79 -40.22
N THR A 114 0.18 -7.65 -40.73
CA THR A 114 0.22 -6.29 -40.19
C THR A 114 -0.25 -6.20 -38.73
N PRO A 115 0.38 -5.38 -37.87
CA PRO A 115 -0.22 -4.98 -36.60
C PRO A 115 -1.25 -3.88 -36.90
N SER A 116 -2.53 -4.26 -36.97
CA SER A 116 -3.62 -3.29 -36.89
C SER A 116 -3.69 -2.75 -35.46
N GLN A 117 -3.64 -1.42 -35.34
CA GLN A 117 -4.14 -0.65 -34.21
C GLN A 117 -5.36 -1.33 -33.58
N GLY A 118 -5.13 -1.97 -32.43
CA GLY A 118 -6.17 -2.28 -31.46
C GLY A 118 -6.06 -1.23 -30.39
N THR A 119 -7.16 -0.53 -30.15
CA THR A 119 -7.40 0.32 -28.99
C THR A 119 -6.85 -0.36 -27.74
N HIS A 120 -5.90 0.30 -27.06
CA HIS A 120 -5.46 -0.07 -25.71
C HIS A 120 -6.65 0.06 -24.77
N ASP A 121 -7.45 -0.99 -24.71
CA ASP A 121 -8.20 -1.37 -23.53
C ASP A 121 -7.39 -2.51 -22.88
N GLU A 122 -6.16 -2.17 -22.47
CA GLU A 122 -5.38 -3.02 -21.59
C GLU A 122 -6.08 -2.98 -20.23
N SER A 123 -7.11 -3.81 -20.08
CA SER A 123 -7.39 -4.38 -18.79
C SER A 123 -6.12 -5.13 -18.38
N THR A 124 -5.26 -4.45 -17.64
CA THR A 124 -4.17 -5.01 -16.87
C THR A 124 -4.81 -5.94 -15.84
N GLY A 125 -5.25 -7.10 -16.29
CA GLY A 125 -5.53 -8.26 -15.45
C GLY A 125 -4.21 -8.84 -14.97
N GLY A 126 -3.39 -8.01 -14.32
CA GLY A 126 -2.33 -8.48 -13.45
C GLY A 126 -3.00 -9.24 -12.31
N ASN A 127 -2.41 -10.36 -11.89
CA ASN A 127 -2.85 -11.06 -10.69
C ASN A 127 -2.55 -10.18 -9.48
N ARG A 128 -3.48 -9.28 -9.13
CA ARG A 128 -3.34 -8.41 -7.96
C ARG A 128 -3.52 -9.24 -6.70
N LYS A 129 -2.55 -9.17 -5.79
CA LYS A 129 -2.55 -9.89 -4.51
C LYS A 129 -2.74 -8.91 -3.36
N LEU A 130 -3.41 -9.36 -2.31
CA LEU A 130 -3.55 -8.57 -1.10
C LEU A 130 -2.20 -8.48 -0.38
N ALA A 131 -1.88 -7.31 0.16
CA ALA A 131 -0.71 -7.12 1.01
C ALA A 131 -0.75 -8.02 2.26
N ASN A 132 0.42 -8.30 2.82
CA ASN A 132 0.55 -9.07 4.06
C ASN A 132 0.12 -8.25 5.27
N ILE A 133 0.55 -7.00 5.33
CA ILE A 133 0.17 -6.05 6.38
C ILE A 133 -0.73 -5.00 5.73
N VAL A 134 -1.92 -4.82 6.29
CA VAL A 134 -2.88 -3.81 5.88
C VAL A 134 -3.03 -2.82 7.02
N ILE A 135 -2.66 -1.57 6.77
CA ILE A 135 -2.90 -0.45 7.67
C ILE A 135 -4.22 0.19 7.28
N ALA A 136 -5.24 0.02 8.12
CA ALA A 136 -6.51 0.71 7.99
C ALA A 136 -6.45 1.97 8.86
N GLN A 137 -6.02 3.08 8.26
CA GLN A 137 -5.88 4.37 8.92
C GLN A 137 -7.25 5.04 9.07
N ASP A 138 -7.57 5.51 10.28
CA ASP A 138 -8.81 6.20 10.64
C ASP A 138 -10.09 5.38 10.34
N LEU A 139 -10.01 4.06 10.52
CA LEU A 139 -11.11 3.13 10.23
C LEU A 139 -12.38 3.43 11.06
N ASP A 140 -12.24 4.09 12.20
CA ASP A 140 -13.32 4.56 13.05
C ASP A 140 -14.16 5.66 12.40
N LEU A 141 -13.57 6.46 11.48
CA LEU A 141 -14.28 7.48 10.70
C LEU A 141 -15.05 6.89 9.51
N ALA A 142 -14.79 5.64 9.15
CA ALA A 142 -15.42 4.98 8.02
C ALA A 142 -16.87 4.59 8.31
N SER A 143 -17.69 4.50 7.25
CA SER A 143 -19.05 3.99 7.36
C SER A 143 -19.13 2.54 7.89
N ASP A 144 -20.26 2.16 8.48
CA ASP A 144 -20.52 0.79 8.97
C ASP A 144 -20.28 -0.27 7.90
N GLN A 145 -20.53 0.05 6.63
CA GLN A 145 -20.29 -0.88 5.52
C GLN A 145 -18.80 -1.16 5.33
N VAL A 146 -17.95 -0.14 5.45
CA VAL A 146 -16.49 -0.30 5.36
C VAL A 146 -15.95 -1.06 6.57
N GLN A 147 -16.42 -0.74 7.78
CA GLN A 147 -16.05 -1.49 8.98
C GLN A 147 -16.49 -2.97 8.89
N THR A 148 -17.69 -3.22 8.33
CA THR A 148 -18.16 -4.59 8.06
C THR A 148 -17.27 -5.29 7.03
N GLN A 149 -16.83 -4.57 5.99
CA GLN A 149 -15.91 -5.13 4.99
C GLN A 149 -14.53 -5.48 5.59
N ALA A 150 -14.03 -4.65 6.50
CA ALA A 150 -12.82 -4.95 7.26
C ALA A 150 -13.00 -6.19 8.15
N LEU A 151 -14.15 -6.30 8.82
CA LEU A 151 -14.51 -7.49 9.61
C LEU A 151 -14.58 -8.76 8.75
N GLU A 152 -15.18 -8.69 7.57
CA GLU A 152 -15.20 -9.80 6.62
C GLU A 152 -13.80 -10.19 6.18
N LEU A 153 -12.92 -9.21 5.92
CA LEU A 153 -11.54 -9.46 5.54
C LEU A 153 -10.78 -10.20 6.65
N ILE A 154 -10.96 -9.79 7.91
CA ILE A 154 -10.39 -10.45 9.09
C ILE A 154 -10.91 -11.90 9.22
N ARG A 155 -12.23 -12.09 9.15
CA ARG A 155 -12.87 -13.40 9.40
C ARG A 155 -12.66 -14.40 8.29
N ALA A 156 -12.87 -13.96 7.06
CA ALA A 156 -12.91 -14.82 5.89
C ALA A 156 -11.55 -14.88 5.17
N LYS A 157 -10.57 -14.04 5.57
CA LYS A 157 -9.28 -13.88 4.90
C LYS A 157 -9.45 -13.67 3.39
N ARG A 158 -10.48 -12.92 3.01
CA ARG A 158 -10.81 -12.61 1.62
C ARG A 158 -11.76 -11.43 1.53
N PHE A 159 -11.81 -10.82 0.36
CA PHE A 159 -12.83 -9.86 -0.01
C PHE A 159 -13.25 -10.04 -1.47
N CYS A 160 -14.33 -9.39 -1.87
CA CYS A 160 -14.86 -9.43 -3.23
C CYS A 160 -14.86 -8.01 -3.82
N THR A 161 -14.29 -7.85 -5.00
CA THR A 161 -14.40 -6.58 -5.76
C THR A 161 -15.75 -6.50 -6.48
N ARG A 162 -16.17 -5.30 -6.90
CA ARG A 162 -17.38 -5.11 -7.71
C ARG A 162 -17.44 -5.97 -8.98
N LYS A 163 -16.28 -6.34 -9.54
CA LYS A 163 -16.16 -7.23 -10.70
C LYS A 163 -16.36 -8.72 -10.37
N LYS A 164 -16.80 -9.04 -9.14
CA LYS A 164 -16.94 -10.41 -8.59
C LYS A 164 -15.63 -11.20 -8.57
N ASN A 165 -14.49 -10.50 -8.55
CA ASN A 165 -13.20 -11.15 -8.33
C ASN A 165 -12.96 -11.28 -6.84
N PHE A 166 -12.69 -12.52 -6.41
CA PHE A 166 -12.31 -12.83 -5.04
C PHE A 166 -10.79 -12.73 -4.90
N HIS A 167 -10.34 -11.99 -3.90
CA HIS A 167 -8.94 -11.94 -3.51
C HIS A 167 -8.80 -12.52 -2.11
N TYR A 168 -7.82 -13.39 -1.93
CA TYR A 168 -7.55 -14.04 -0.66
C TYR A 168 -6.35 -13.37 0.01
N ALA A 169 -6.44 -13.22 1.31
CA ALA A 169 -5.33 -12.75 2.11
C ALA A 169 -4.21 -13.80 2.14
N PRO A 170 -2.93 -13.38 2.18
CA PRO A 170 -1.82 -14.30 2.34
C PRO A 170 -1.91 -15.10 3.65
N ASP A 171 -1.13 -16.19 3.75
CA ASP A 171 -1.09 -16.99 4.99
C ASP A 171 -0.66 -16.15 6.20
N ARG A 172 0.35 -15.31 6.01
CA ARG A 172 0.78 -14.27 6.94
C ARG A 172 0.05 -12.98 6.60
N PHE A 173 -1.06 -12.74 7.29
CA PHE A 173 -1.91 -11.58 7.10
C PHE A 173 -2.17 -10.89 8.43
N LEU A 174 -1.95 -9.57 8.46
CA LEU A 174 -2.19 -8.70 9.59
C LEU A 174 -2.89 -7.42 9.13
N LEU A 175 -4.15 -7.26 9.52
CA LEU A 175 -4.80 -5.96 9.56
C LEU A 175 -4.44 -5.22 10.86
N ILE A 176 -3.99 -3.98 10.72
CA ILE A 176 -3.73 -3.02 11.79
C ILE A 176 -4.73 -1.88 11.64
N ALA A 177 -5.59 -1.67 12.64
CA ALA A 177 -6.40 -0.44 12.70
C ALA A 177 -5.56 0.65 13.36
N LEU A 178 -5.21 1.68 12.60
CA LEU A 178 -4.36 2.77 13.05
C LEU A 178 -5.21 4.02 13.26
N LEU A 179 -5.32 4.51 14.50
CA LEU A 179 -6.29 5.53 14.88
C LEU A 179 -5.60 6.72 15.57
N GLY A 180 -5.80 7.93 15.06
CA GLY A 180 -5.31 9.17 15.68
C GLY A 180 -6.34 9.69 16.68
N LYS A 181 -6.34 9.18 17.92
CA LYS A 181 -7.47 9.34 18.85
C LYS A 181 -7.60 10.81 19.31
N PRO A 182 -8.70 11.54 19.01
CA PRO A 182 -8.89 12.88 19.55
C PRO A 182 -9.83 12.92 20.77
N ASN A 183 -10.88 12.09 20.87
CA ASN A 183 -11.77 11.95 22.04
C ASN A 183 -12.84 10.86 21.79
N ASP A 184 -13.33 10.25 22.87
CA ASP A 184 -14.01 8.95 23.05
C ASP A 184 -15.28 8.59 22.23
N ASP A 185 -15.69 9.36 21.22
CA ASP A 185 -17.03 9.21 20.61
C ASP A 185 -17.07 8.34 19.34
N SER A 186 -15.93 8.13 18.67
CA SER A 186 -15.83 7.32 17.44
C SER A 186 -15.04 6.06 17.74
N SER A 187 -15.66 5.08 18.41
CA SER A 187 -15.05 3.77 18.59
C SER A 187 -15.48 2.85 17.45
N LEU A 188 -14.54 2.07 16.91
CA LEU A 188 -14.84 0.96 16.01
C LEU A 188 -16.01 0.15 16.57
N SER A 189 -16.87 -0.38 15.69
CA SER A 189 -18.02 -1.17 16.15
C SER A 189 -17.58 -2.27 17.11
N SER A 190 -18.36 -2.52 18.17
CA SER A 190 -18.00 -3.53 19.19
C SER A 190 -17.69 -4.90 18.57
N HIS A 191 -18.42 -5.29 17.53
CA HIS A 191 -18.19 -6.56 16.82
C HIS A 191 -16.87 -6.60 16.05
N LEU A 192 -16.39 -5.45 15.57
CA LEU A 192 -15.09 -5.36 14.92
C LEU A 192 -13.97 -5.39 15.97
N CYS A 193 -14.14 -4.66 17.08
CA CYS A 193 -13.22 -4.67 18.23
C CYS A 193 -12.92 -6.07 18.76
N ASP A 194 -13.94 -6.94 18.85
CA ASP A 194 -13.81 -8.32 19.37
C ASP A 194 -12.84 -9.21 18.56
N TYR A 195 -12.47 -8.81 17.34
CA TYR A 195 -11.53 -9.55 16.49
C TYR A 195 -10.08 -9.05 16.58
N PHE A 196 -9.85 -7.95 17.30
CA PHE A 196 -8.51 -7.47 17.61
C PHE A 196 -7.99 -8.14 18.89
N PHE A 197 -6.73 -8.53 18.86
CA PHE A 197 -6.07 -9.24 19.96
C PHE A 197 -5.48 -8.27 20.98
N ILE A 198 -4.85 -7.20 20.50
CA ILE A 198 -4.28 -6.15 21.34
C ILE A 198 -4.71 -4.78 20.83
N SER A 199 -4.84 -3.84 21.77
CA SER A 199 -4.94 -2.42 21.50
C SER A 199 -3.77 -1.75 22.21
N HIS A 200 -2.87 -1.15 21.45
CA HIS A 200 -1.69 -0.48 21.96
C HIS A 200 -1.76 1.02 21.67
N HIS A 201 -1.27 1.82 22.62
CA HIS A 201 -1.16 3.27 22.48
C HIS A 201 0.31 3.64 22.47
N HIS A 202 0.75 4.22 21.35
CA HIS A 202 2.09 4.77 21.20
C HIS A 202 2.03 6.28 21.47
N PRO A 203 2.62 6.76 22.58
CA PRO A 203 2.55 8.15 22.97
C PRO A 203 3.55 9.00 22.17
N SER A 204 3.20 10.26 21.96
CA SER A 204 4.01 11.23 21.19
C SER A 204 5.39 11.53 21.78
N ASP A 205 5.64 11.20 23.06
CA ASP A 205 6.89 11.46 23.78
C ASP A 205 7.95 10.36 23.66
N GLU A 206 7.58 9.17 23.17
CA GLU A 206 8.49 8.03 23.01
C GLU A 206 9.42 8.19 21.79
N GLY A 207 9.08 9.12 20.88
CA GLY A 207 9.86 9.46 19.69
C GLY A 207 9.77 8.41 18.59
N PHE A 208 10.15 8.80 17.38
CA PHE A 208 10.16 7.92 16.21
C PHE A 208 11.61 7.61 15.79
N PRO A 209 11.87 6.46 15.13
CA PRO A 209 13.17 6.21 14.53
C PRO A 209 13.58 7.34 13.58
N GLU A 210 14.86 7.72 13.59
CA GLU A 210 15.37 8.86 12.78
C GLU A 210 15.05 8.70 11.28
N GLU A 211 14.99 7.47 10.77
CA GLU A 211 14.65 7.20 9.37
C GLU A 211 13.21 7.61 9.04
N VAL A 212 12.30 7.49 10.01
CA VAL A 212 10.90 7.88 9.85
C VAL A 212 10.78 9.41 9.81
N GLU A 213 11.46 10.10 10.72
CA GLU A 213 11.44 11.57 10.80
C GLU A 213 12.02 12.22 9.54
N GLN A 214 13.15 11.71 9.05
CA GLN A 214 13.80 12.25 7.84
C GLN A 214 12.94 12.10 6.58
N GLU A 215 12.24 10.98 6.41
CA GLU A 215 11.39 10.77 5.23
C GLU A 215 10.16 11.67 5.24
N VAL A 216 9.51 11.88 6.39
CA VAL A 216 8.36 12.78 6.45
C VAL A 216 8.76 14.24 6.26
N GLU A 217 9.93 14.65 6.76
CA GLU A 217 10.47 16.00 6.52
C GLU A 217 10.80 16.23 5.04
N ALA A 218 11.37 15.22 4.38
CA ALA A 218 11.65 15.29 2.94
C ALA A 218 10.38 15.47 2.12
N GLU A 219 9.32 14.70 2.41
CA GLU A 219 8.02 14.82 1.73
C GLU A 219 7.37 16.20 1.94
N GLN A 220 7.52 16.80 3.12
CA GLN A 220 7.02 18.14 3.42
C GLN A 220 7.80 19.24 2.67
N SER A 221 9.12 19.09 2.53
CA SER A 221 9.95 20.06 1.81
C SER A 221 9.67 20.12 0.31
N ASP A 222 9.31 18.99 -0.29
CA ASP A 222 8.97 18.88 -1.71
C ASP A 222 7.62 19.54 -2.03
N VAL A 223 6.62 19.41 -1.14
CA VAL A 223 5.32 20.09 -1.31
C VAL A 223 5.42 21.61 -1.15
N ASP A 224 6.25 22.09 -0.20
CA ASP A 224 6.48 23.52 0.00
C ASP A 224 7.21 24.17 -1.19
N SER A 225 8.15 23.43 -1.79
CA SER A 225 8.86 23.87 -3.00
C SER A 225 7.91 24.09 -4.19
N LEU A 226 6.86 23.27 -4.32
CA LEU A 226 5.85 23.39 -5.37
C LEU A 226 4.85 24.53 -5.12
N ALA A 227 4.57 24.88 -3.85
CA ALA A 227 3.66 25.97 -3.50
C ALA A 227 4.24 27.38 -3.81
N SER A 228 5.56 27.49 -4.01
CA SER A 228 6.26 28.77 -4.18
C SER A 228 6.13 29.43 -5.57
N VAL A 229 5.46 28.81 -6.54
CA VAL A 229 5.32 29.34 -7.92
C VAL A 229 3.99 30.09 -8.10
N VAL A 230 3.88 31.32 -7.56
CA VAL A 230 2.82 32.27 -7.93
C VAL A 230 3.45 33.53 -8.55
N ILE A 231 3.39 33.61 -9.88
CA ILE A 231 3.80 34.77 -10.68
C ILE A 231 2.83 35.93 -10.41
N ARG A 232 3.26 36.93 -9.63
CA ARG A 232 2.53 38.21 -9.53
C ARG A 232 2.77 39.02 -10.80
N LYS A 233 1.76 39.10 -11.66
CA LYS A 233 1.72 40.06 -12.77
C LYS A 233 1.28 41.42 -12.22
N GLU A 234 2.22 42.35 -12.05
CA GLU A 234 1.89 43.74 -11.74
C GLU A 234 1.19 44.40 -12.95
N VAL A 235 -0.06 44.81 -12.75
CA VAL A 235 -0.81 45.63 -13.70
C VAL A 235 -0.69 47.08 -13.25
N TYR A 236 0.10 47.86 -14.00
CA TYR A 236 0.19 49.31 -13.85
C TYR A 236 -1.13 49.95 -14.34
N ALA A 237 -2.00 50.36 -13.40
CA ALA A 237 -3.18 51.15 -13.71
C ALA A 237 -2.87 52.64 -13.63
N ARG A 238 -2.89 53.28 -14.81
CA ARG A 238 -2.65 54.71 -15.07
C ARG A 238 -3.81 55.53 -14.50
N SER A 239 -3.56 56.35 -13.49
CA SER A 239 -4.56 57.25 -12.90
C SER A 239 -4.76 58.50 -13.78
N SER A 240 -5.94 58.65 -14.38
CA SER A 240 -6.41 59.90 -15.00
C SER A 240 -7.65 60.42 -14.28
N SER A 241 -7.44 61.54 -13.57
CA SER A 241 -8.33 62.69 -13.37
C SER A 241 -9.86 62.49 -13.38
N LEU A 242 -10.51 62.76 -12.25
CA LEU A 242 -11.66 63.66 -12.18
C LEU A 242 -11.68 64.34 -10.78
N LEU A 243 -11.65 65.67 -10.80
CA LEU A 243 -11.90 66.58 -9.68
C LEU A 243 -13.41 66.86 -9.64
N GLU A 244 -14.07 66.53 -8.53
CA GLU A 244 -15.43 66.98 -8.20
C GLU A 244 -15.34 68.22 -7.28
N ASP A 245 -16.05 69.27 -7.73
CA ASP A 245 -16.95 70.19 -7.02
C ASP A 245 -16.53 71.08 -5.82
N ALA A 246 -17.16 72.28 -5.89
CA ALA A 246 -17.47 73.29 -4.87
C ALA A 246 -16.50 74.46 -4.67
#